data_AF-A0A8S2PL30-F1
#
_entry.id   AF-A0A8S2PL30-F1
#
_cell.length_a   1.000
_cell.length_b   1.000
_cell.length_c   1.000
_cell.angle_alpha   90.00
_cell.angle_beta   90.00
_cell.angle_gamma   90.00
#
_symmetry.space_group_name_H-M   'P 1'
#
loop_
_entity.id
_entity.type
_entity.pdbx_description
1 polymer ?
#
loop_
_entity_poly.entity_id
_entity_poly.type
_entity_poly.pdbx_seq_one_letter_code
_entity_poly.pdbx_strand_id
1 'polypeptide(L)'
;MFLPPIGQPPLSSSIHGNDTMNGTNMINTSSSSSGSSSSNAMGLPLPPHMSSMPSTPPGSGIMTMLNPPLDLSPPPRPDFGREGRVIKLRANHFGIRVPPIIIQHYDLNIQPDKCPKRVNREIIDTMVNKFQNIFNTQHPAFDGKRNLYTKDPLPFGRERIELEVTLPGPGEGRDRCFKVQIKWVTQVSLVGLQEALQGNGPPVPNESVSALDVIMRHLPSMKYTPVGRSFFSPPDVQYNPLGGGREVWFGFHQSVRPSYFRMSLNIDVSATAFYKSQPTIDFMCEVLDIRDIQDQRRPLNDAQRVKFTKEIKGLKIEITHCGNMKRKYRVCNVTRKPAQYQTFPLQLESGQTVECTVAKYFYEKHRMKLQYSHLPCLQVGQEQKHTYLPLEVCNIVPGQRCIKKLTDMQTSTMIKSQQDSRQATARSAPDREKEINNLDV
;
A
#
# COMPACT_ATOMS: atom_id res chain seq x y z
N MET A 1 -42.18 24.98 6.46
CA MET A 1 -42.83 26.12 7.13
C MET A 1 -42.93 25.79 8.60
N PHE A 2 -41.92 26.13 9.41
CA PHE A 2 -42.00 26.16 10.88
C PHE A 2 -40.94 27.15 11.37
N LEU A 3 -41.42 28.27 11.92
CA LEU A 3 -40.65 29.29 12.61
C LEU A 3 -40.39 28.87 14.08
N PRO A 4 -39.36 29.43 14.74
CA PRO A 4 -38.92 29.09 16.10
C PRO A 4 -39.58 29.99 17.18
N PRO A 5 -39.37 29.75 18.48
CA PRO A 5 -39.61 30.75 19.51
C PRO A 5 -38.30 31.40 20.04
N ILE A 6 -38.18 32.71 19.78
CA ILE A 6 -37.96 33.87 20.71
C ILE A 6 -37.69 33.48 22.19
N GLY A 7 -36.78 34.04 23.01
CA GLY A 7 -35.89 35.20 22.98
C GLY A 7 -35.64 35.70 24.43
N GLN A 8 -34.38 35.69 24.91
CA GLN A 8 -33.64 36.60 25.86
C GLN A 8 -34.26 37.14 27.19
N PRO A 9 -33.47 37.49 28.25
CA PRO A 9 -32.61 38.71 28.28
C PRO A 9 -31.29 38.57 29.13
N PRO A 10 -30.48 39.63 29.32
CA PRO A 10 -29.02 39.55 29.46
C PRO A 10 -28.50 39.70 30.91
N LEU A 11 -27.25 39.31 31.15
CA LEU A 11 -26.48 39.79 32.29
C LEU A 11 -25.04 40.15 31.90
N SER A 12 -24.62 41.27 32.46
CA SER A 12 -23.48 42.12 32.19
C SER A 12 -22.16 41.65 32.80
N SER A 13 -21.08 42.05 32.13
CA SER A 13 -19.70 42.34 32.56
C SER A 13 -19.28 42.10 34.03
N SER A 14 -18.13 41.43 34.20
CA SER A 14 -17.07 41.89 35.11
C SER A 14 -15.72 41.24 34.75
N ILE A 15 -14.68 41.95 35.19
CA ILE A 15 -13.28 41.96 34.73
C ILE A 15 -12.38 41.32 35.81
N HIS A 16 -11.22 40.81 35.37
CA HIS A 16 -9.96 40.48 36.09
C HIS A 16 -9.75 39.06 36.64
N GLY A 17 -8.52 38.58 36.38
CA GLY A 17 -7.90 37.44 37.05
C GLY A 17 -6.86 36.73 36.18
N ASN A 18 -5.63 37.26 36.15
CA ASN A 18 -4.43 36.52 35.74
C ASN A 18 -4.33 35.24 36.58
N ASP A 19 -4.02 34.10 35.96
CA ASP A 19 -3.17 33.10 36.61
C ASP A 19 -2.40 32.25 35.61
N THR A 20 -1.10 32.18 35.90
CA THR A 20 -0.06 31.47 35.19
C THR A 20 0.06 30.11 35.87
N MET A 21 0.03 28.98 35.15
CA MET A 21 0.78 27.76 35.52
C MET A 21 0.73 26.67 34.44
N ASN A 22 1.94 26.24 34.08
CA ASN A 22 2.40 24.92 33.65
C ASN A 22 1.37 23.80 33.42
N GLY A 23 1.40 23.23 32.21
CA GLY A 23 0.79 21.94 31.88
C GLY A 23 1.48 21.28 30.70
N THR A 24 2.40 20.38 31.03
CA THR A 24 3.05 19.33 30.23
C THR A 24 2.28 18.86 28.98
N ASN A 25 2.86 19.06 27.80
CA ASN A 25 2.42 18.45 26.54
C ASN A 25 2.81 16.97 26.49
N MET A 26 1.85 16.06 26.61
CA MET A 26 2.02 14.66 26.22
C MET A 26 1.71 14.49 24.73
N ILE A 27 2.76 14.31 23.93
CA ILE A 27 2.66 13.94 22.51
C ILE A 27 2.57 12.42 22.43
N ASN A 28 1.40 11.91 22.09
CA ASN A 28 1.16 10.47 21.90
C ASN A 28 1.71 10.03 20.53
N THR A 29 2.93 9.50 20.51
CA THR A 29 3.55 8.88 19.33
C THR A 29 3.24 7.38 19.34
N SER A 30 2.36 6.94 18.45
CA SER A 30 2.11 5.51 18.22
C SER A 30 3.18 4.96 17.28
N SER A 31 4.20 4.34 17.85
CA SER A 31 5.23 3.58 17.15
C SER A 31 4.73 2.15 16.88
N SER A 32 4.55 1.82 15.61
CA SER A 32 4.33 0.44 15.17
C SER A 32 5.68 -0.23 14.88
N SER A 33 6.16 -1.08 15.79
CA SER A 33 7.31 -1.94 15.59
C SER A 33 6.87 -3.35 15.17
N SER A 34 7.33 -3.79 14.00
CA SER A 34 7.30 -5.19 13.58
C SER A 34 8.67 -5.53 13.02
N GLY A 35 9.50 -6.18 13.84
CA GLY A 35 10.79 -6.73 13.45
C GLY A 35 10.86 -8.17 13.93
N SER A 36 10.96 -9.12 13.00
CA SER A 36 11.30 -10.52 13.26
C SER A 36 12.59 -10.82 12.52
N SER A 37 13.68 -10.94 13.27
CA SER A 37 14.99 -11.41 12.79
C SER A 37 15.21 -12.85 13.24
N SER A 38 15.56 -13.68 12.26
CA SER A 38 16.06 -15.04 12.36
C SER A 38 17.47 -15.09 12.95
N SER A 39 17.75 -16.07 13.81
CA SER A 39 19.11 -16.49 14.17
C SER A 39 19.17 -17.98 14.45
N ASN A 40 20.05 -18.66 13.72
CA ASN A 40 20.46 -20.06 13.89
C ASN A 40 21.23 -20.26 15.20
N ALA A 41 21.08 -21.43 15.83
CA ALA A 41 22.07 -22.01 16.73
C ALA A 41 22.05 -23.54 16.61
N MET A 42 23.23 -24.14 16.47
CA MET A 42 23.52 -25.58 16.35
C MET A 42 23.89 -26.19 17.72
N GLY A 43 23.51 -27.46 17.95
CA GLY A 43 24.34 -28.46 18.66
C GLY A 43 23.94 -28.95 20.07
N LEU A 44 23.22 -30.10 20.12
CA LEU A 44 23.39 -31.37 20.92
C LEU A 44 23.80 -31.37 22.43
N PRO A 45 23.62 -32.47 23.23
CA PRO A 45 22.99 -33.79 22.99
C PRO A 45 21.96 -34.28 24.07
N LEU A 46 21.32 -35.44 23.78
CA LEU A 46 20.37 -36.21 24.61
C LEU A 46 21.05 -37.06 25.72
N PRO A 47 20.32 -37.44 26.80
CA PRO A 47 20.63 -38.61 27.62
C PRO A 47 19.56 -39.74 27.53
N PRO A 48 19.85 -40.96 28.07
CA PRO A 48 19.45 -42.21 27.47
C PRO A 48 18.25 -42.93 28.12
N HIS A 49 17.81 -43.95 27.39
CA HIS A 49 16.77 -44.93 27.67
C HIS A 49 17.16 -45.90 28.81
N MET A 50 16.22 -46.24 29.70
CA MET A 50 16.25 -47.47 30.52
C MET A 50 14.88 -48.18 30.52
N SER A 51 14.95 -49.49 30.29
CA SER A 51 14.02 -50.63 30.42
C SER A 51 13.26 -50.72 31.76
N SER A 52 12.14 -51.43 32.02
CA SER A 52 11.40 -52.57 31.40
C SER A 52 10.08 -52.88 32.18
N MET A 53 8.96 -53.16 31.47
CA MET A 53 7.85 -54.17 31.63
C MET A 53 7.23 -54.55 33.02
N PRO A 54 6.07 -55.28 33.11
CA PRO A 54 4.69 -54.92 32.73
C PRO A 54 3.64 -55.25 33.84
N SER A 55 2.43 -54.65 33.83
CA SER A 55 1.25 -55.28 34.48
C SER A 55 -0.09 -54.72 33.97
N THR A 56 -0.97 -55.65 33.62
CA THR A 56 -2.33 -55.52 33.08
C THR A 56 -3.40 -55.25 34.17
N PRO A 57 -4.66 -54.90 33.81
CA PRO A 57 -5.49 -53.89 34.49
C PRO A 57 -6.50 -54.46 35.49
N PRO A 58 -7.13 -53.57 36.28
CA PRO A 58 -8.60 -53.45 36.26
C PRO A 58 -8.99 -51.96 36.14
N GLY A 59 -9.95 -51.57 35.31
CA GLY A 59 -11.36 -51.91 35.50
C GLY A 59 -12.10 -50.70 36.06
N SER A 60 -12.57 -49.85 35.14
CA SER A 60 -13.71 -48.93 35.22
C SER A 60 -13.96 -48.12 36.51
N GLY A 61 -13.80 -46.80 36.44
CA GLY A 61 -14.44 -45.90 37.40
C GLY A 61 -13.87 -44.48 37.47
N ILE A 62 -14.48 -43.56 36.72
CA ILE A 62 -14.74 -42.15 37.09
C ILE A 62 -13.54 -41.28 37.51
N MET A 63 -13.05 -40.45 36.59
CA MET A 63 -12.84 -38.99 36.75
C MET A 63 -11.99 -38.46 35.59
N THR A 64 -12.55 -38.37 34.40
CA THR A 64 -12.16 -37.29 33.48
C THR A 64 -13.04 -36.10 33.84
N MET A 65 -12.61 -35.33 34.85
CA MET A 65 -13.07 -33.96 34.99
C MET A 65 -12.60 -33.24 33.73
N LEU A 66 -13.50 -33.19 32.76
CA LEU A 66 -13.48 -32.29 31.62
C LEU A 66 -13.21 -30.89 32.17
N ASN A 67 -11.97 -30.42 32.09
CA ASN A 67 -11.76 -28.98 32.10
C ASN A 67 -12.55 -28.46 30.90
N PRO A 68 -13.61 -27.64 31.09
CA PRO A 68 -14.25 -26.99 29.97
C PRO A 68 -13.15 -26.23 29.21
N PRO A 69 -13.17 -26.26 27.87
CA PRO A 69 -12.21 -25.48 27.10
C PRO A 69 -12.24 -24.05 27.62
N LEU A 70 -11.07 -23.52 27.98
CA LEU A 70 -10.97 -22.14 28.47
C LEU A 70 -11.63 -21.23 27.44
N ASP A 71 -12.70 -20.55 27.86
CA ASP A 71 -13.31 -19.51 27.05
C ASP A 71 -12.34 -18.31 27.02
N LEU A 72 -11.66 -18.16 25.89
CA LEU A 72 -10.75 -17.06 25.61
C LEU A 72 -11.46 -15.89 24.92
N SER A 73 -12.80 -15.86 24.93
CA SER A 73 -13.55 -14.74 24.40
C SER A 73 -13.30 -13.47 25.23
N PRO A 74 -13.17 -12.29 24.58
CA PRO A 74 -13.11 -11.03 25.30
C PRO A 74 -14.36 -10.85 26.17
N PRO A 75 -14.23 -10.33 27.41
CA PRO A 75 -15.38 -10.14 28.28
C PRO A 75 -16.36 -9.13 27.66
N PRO A 76 -17.68 -9.34 27.82
CA PRO A 76 -18.67 -8.37 27.40
C PRO A 76 -18.50 -7.06 28.17
N ARG A 77 -18.89 -5.93 27.55
CA ARG A 77 -18.93 -4.64 28.23
C ARG A 77 -19.95 -4.74 29.40
N PRO A 78 -19.54 -4.48 30.66
CA PRO A 78 -20.46 -4.59 31.80
C PRO A 78 -21.51 -3.47 31.80
N ASP A 79 -21.10 -2.24 31.50
CA ASP A 79 -21.96 -1.06 31.48
C ASP A 79 -21.29 0.13 30.73
N PHE A 80 -21.90 1.31 30.84
CA PHE A 80 -21.36 2.59 30.36
C PHE A 80 -21.02 3.49 31.55
N GLY A 81 -19.85 4.15 31.49
CA GLY A 81 -19.41 5.09 32.53
C GLY A 81 -20.35 6.29 32.69
N ARG A 82 -20.54 6.73 33.94
CA ARG A 82 -21.50 7.78 34.32
C ARG A 82 -20.85 9.02 34.95
N GLU A 83 -19.56 8.97 35.24
CA GLU A 83 -18.82 10.07 35.86
C GLU A 83 -18.39 11.12 34.83
N GLY A 84 -18.18 12.35 35.31
CA GLY A 84 -17.68 13.46 34.50
C GLY A 84 -18.78 14.31 33.86
N ARG A 85 -18.36 15.48 33.34
CA ARG A 85 -19.26 16.42 32.67
C ARG A 85 -19.52 15.96 31.24
N VAL A 86 -20.79 15.87 30.85
CA VAL A 86 -21.19 15.57 29.47
C VAL A 86 -20.68 16.64 28.51
N ILE A 87 -20.04 16.20 27.42
CA ILE A 87 -19.56 17.06 26.33
C ILE A 87 -20.02 16.49 24.99
N LYS A 88 -20.44 17.37 24.06
CA LYS A 88 -20.79 17.00 22.69
C LYS A 88 -19.52 16.89 21.85
N LEU A 89 -19.34 15.76 21.18
CA LEU A 89 -18.19 15.48 20.32
C LEU A 89 -18.65 15.16 18.90
N ARG A 90 -17.76 15.40 17.94
CA ARG A 90 -17.83 14.84 16.59
C ARG A 90 -16.67 13.86 16.43
N ALA A 91 -16.96 12.73 15.81
CA ALA A 91 -15.96 11.74 15.44
C ALA A 91 -15.89 11.67 13.91
N ASN A 92 -14.72 11.38 13.36
CA ASN A 92 -14.48 11.14 11.94
C ASN A 92 -15.00 9.73 11.50
N HIS A 93 -16.17 9.36 12.01
CA HIS A 93 -16.86 8.11 11.75
C HIS A 93 -18.18 8.42 11.05
N PHE A 94 -18.26 8.05 9.78
CA PHE A 94 -19.42 8.30 8.93
C PHE A 94 -20.29 7.05 8.90
N GLY A 95 -21.56 7.19 9.26
CA GLY A 95 -22.47 6.05 9.35
C GLY A 95 -22.77 5.44 7.99
N ILE A 96 -22.54 4.13 7.84
CA ILE A 96 -22.86 3.37 6.63
C ILE A 96 -24.27 2.79 6.79
N ARG A 97 -25.12 2.97 5.77
CA ARG A 97 -26.41 2.27 5.67
C ARG A 97 -26.17 0.98 4.89
N VAL A 98 -26.08 -0.13 5.60
CA VAL A 98 -25.91 -1.46 4.99
C VAL A 98 -27.29 -1.96 4.54
N PRO A 99 -27.47 -2.43 3.29
CA PRO A 99 -28.72 -3.03 2.86
C PRO A 99 -28.90 -4.45 3.44
N PRO A 100 -30.13 -4.87 3.79
CA PRO A 100 -30.42 -6.21 4.32
C PRO A 100 -30.46 -7.25 3.18
N ILE A 101 -29.31 -7.50 2.56
CA ILE A 101 -29.17 -8.42 1.42
C ILE A 101 -28.13 -9.50 1.69
N ILE A 102 -28.15 -10.54 0.87
CA ILE A 102 -27.13 -11.57 0.84
C ILE A 102 -26.29 -11.33 -0.42
N ILE A 103 -24.98 -11.20 -0.26
CA ILE A 103 -24.03 -11.06 -1.36
C ILE A 103 -23.29 -12.38 -1.60
N GLN A 104 -22.68 -12.53 -2.77
CA GLN A 104 -22.00 -13.75 -3.17
C GLN A 104 -20.49 -13.58 -3.10
N HIS A 105 -19.78 -14.57 -2.54
CA HIS A 105 -18.33 -14.60 -2.45
C HIS A 105 -17.75 -15.67 -3.39
N TYR A 106 -16.77 -15.25 -4.17
CA TYR A 106 -16.01 -16.09 -5.09
C TYR A 106 -14.51 -16.04 -4.77
N ASP A 107 -13.86 -17.19 -4.91
CA ASP A 107 -12.41 -17.34 -4.89
C ASP A 107 -11.88 -17.25 -6.33
N LEU A 108 -10.85 -16.41 -6.49
CA LEU A 108 -10.13 -16.20 -7.73
C LEU A 108 -8.73 -16.78 -7.65
N ASN A 109 -8.32 -17.43 -8.73
CA ASN A 109 -6.94 -17.86 -8.96
C ASN A 109 -6.46 -17.32 -10.30
N ILE A 110 -5.50 -16.39 -10.26
CA ILE A 110 -4.95 -15.70 -11.43
C ILE A 110 -3.57 -16.31 -11.72
N GLN A 111 -3.36 -16.78 -12.94
CA GLN A 111 -2.07 -17.27 -13.41
C GLN A 111 -1.49 -16.37 -14.51
N PRO A 112 -0.22 -15.96 -14.41
CA PRO A 112 0.74 -16.24 -13.33
C PRO A 112 0.41 -15.55 -11.99
N ASP A 113 0.74 -16.23 -10.88
CA ASP A 113 0.33 -15.90 -9.49
C ASP A 113 1.17 -14.80 -8.80
N LYS A 114 2.31 -14.44 -9.39
CA LYS A 114 3.25 -13.43 -8.82
C LYS A 114 3.02 -12.01 -9.32
N CYS A 115 1.82 -11.70 -9.78
CA CYS A 115 1.47 -10.38 -10.26
C CYS A 115 1.23 -9.38 -9.10
N PRO A 116 1.67 -8.11 -9.22
CA PRO A 116 1.31 -7.08 -8.26
C PRO A 116 -0.21 -6.89 -8.17
N LYS A 117 -0.73 -6.55 -6.98
CA LYS A 117 -2.18 -6.32 -6.76
C LYS A 117 -2.81 -5.38 -7.79
N ARG A 118 -2.12 -4.31 -8.19
CA ARG A 118 -2.60 -3.37 -9.22
C ARG A 118 -2.84 -4.08 -10.56
N VAL A 119 -1.90 -4.92 -10.98
CA VAL A 119 -2.04 -5.71 -12.21
C VAL A 119 -3.19 -6.71 -12.06
N ASN A 120 -3.33 -7.38 -10.91
CA ASN A 120 -4.47 -8.28 -10.68
C ASN A 120 -5.81 -7.54 -10.83
N ARG A 121 -5.90 -6.31 -10.35
CA ARG A 121 -7.13 -5.52 -10.51
C ARG A 121 -7.38 -5.11 -11.95
N GLU A 122 -6.35 -4.72 -12.70
CA GLU A 122 -6.44 -4.45 -14.15
C GLU A 122 -6.89 -5.70 -14.94
N ILE A 123 -6.42 -6.89 -14.55
CA ILE A 123 -6.86 -8.17 -15.13
C ILE A 123 -8.36 -8.37 -14.88
N ILE A 124 -8.82 -8.22 -13.63
CA ILE A 124 -10.23 -8.44 -13.29
C ILE A 124 -11.14 -7.38 -13.91
N ASP A 125 -10.72 -6.11 -13.97
CA ASP A 125 -11.47 -5.05 -14.65
C ASP A 125 -11.64 -5.35 -16.15
N THR A 126 -10.55 -5.76 -16.82
CA THR A 126 -10.59 -6.18 -18.23
C THR A 126 -11.47 -7.42 -18.43
N MET A 127 -11.41 -8.39 -17.50
CA MET A 127 -12.24 -9.59 -17.54
C MET A 127 -13.73 -9.24 -17.42
N VAL A 128 -14.11 -8.38 -16.48
CA VAL A 128 -15.50 -7.96 -16.27
C VAL A 128 -16.01 -7.24 -17.52
N ASN A 129 -15.20 -6.36 -18.10
CA ASN A 129 -15.55 -5.64 -19.33
C ASN A 129 -15.68 -6.55 -20.56
N LYS A 130 -14.83 -7.59 -20.68
CA LYS A 130 -14.82 -8.53 -21.82
C LYS A 130 -15.95 -9.56 -21.74
N PHE A 131 -16.26 -10.08 -20.55
CA PHE A 131 -17.19 -11.20 -20.34
C PHE A 131 -18.52 -10.74 -19.70
N GLN A 132 -19.13 -9.69 -20.23
CA GLN A 132 -20.37 -9.10 -19.69
C GLN A 132 -21.54 -10.08 -19.58
N ASN A 133 -21.59 -11.10 -20.45
CA ASN A 133 -22.55 -12.19 -20.39
C ASN A 133 -22.43 -13.07 -19.13
N ILE A 134 -21.23 -13.18 -18.57
CA ILE A 134 -21.00 -13.91 -17.30
C ILE A 134 -21.28 -12.99 -16.13
N PHE A 135 -20.91 -11.72 -16.21
CA PHE A 135 -21.10 -10.78 -15.10
C PHE A 135 -22.49 -10.15 -15.06
N ASN A 136 -23.36 -10.37 -16.06
CA ASN A 136 -24.72 -9.82 -16.15
C ASN A 136 -24.76 -8.31 -15.85
N THR A 137 -23.81 -7.54 -16.38
CA THR A 137 -23.64 -6.09 -16.12
C THR A 137 -23.41 -5.71 -14.64
N GLN A 138 -23.17 -6.69 -13.75
CA GLN A 138 -22.77 -6.42 -12.39
C GLN A 138 -21.35 -5.81 -12.36
N HIS A 139 -21.06 -5.07 -11.29
CA HIS A 139 -19.74 -4.50 -11.00
C HIS A 139 -19.14 -5.18 -9.75
N PRO A 140 -18.40 -6.29 -9.92
CA PRO A 140 -17.84 -7.03 -8.80
C PRO A 140 -16.80 -6.24 -8.01
N ALA A 141 -16.80 -6.38 -6.68
CA ALA A 141 -15.76 -5.82 -5.83
C ALA A 141 -14.65 -6.84 -5.59
N PHE A 142 -13.41 -6.49 -5.94
CA PHE A 142 -12.22 -7.35 -5.82
C PHE A 142 -11.21 -6.82 -4.80
N ASP A 143 -10.58 -7.70 -4.01
CA ASP A 143 -9.56 -7.36 -3.01
C ASP A 143 -8.13 -7.20 -3.58
N GLY A 144 -7.93 -7.51 -4.87
CA GLY A 144 -6.64 -7.46 -5.56
C GLY A 144 -5.82 -8.73 -5.43
N LYS A 145 -6.36 -9.79 -4.80
CA LYS A 145 -5.72 -11.09 -4.62
C LYS A 145 -6.63 -12.24 -5.05
N ARG A 146 -7.61 -12.60 -4.22
CA ARG A 146 -8.42 -13.83 -4.37
C ARG A 146 -9.91 -13.61 -4.14
N ASN A 147 -10.31 -12.58 -3.40
CA ASN A 147 -11.71 -12.46 -2.97
C ASN A 147 -12.46 -11.51 -3.89
N LEU A 148 -13.47 -12.04 -4.56
CA LEU A 148 -14.40 -11.30 -5.42
C LEU A 148 -15.81 -11.38 -4.83
N TYR A 149 -16.50 -10.25 -4.77
CA TYR A 149 -17.86 -10.17 -4.27
C TYR A 149 -18.80 -9.62 -5.34
N THR A 150 -19.97 -10.24 -5.50
CA THR A 150 -21.04 -9.75 -6.38
C THR A 150 -22.34 -9.61 -5.60
N LYS A 151 -23.25 -8.78 -6.11
CA LYS A 151 -24.58 -8.60 -5.51
C LYS A 151 -25.42 -9.85 -5.71
N ASP A 152 -25.49 -10.32 -6.95
CA ASP A 152 -26.32 -11.44 -7.38
C ASP A 152 -25.43 -12.60 -7.88
N PRO A 153 -25.90 -13.86 -7.81
CA PRO A 153 -25.16 -15.02 -8.31
C PRO A 153 -24.80 -14.92 -9.79
N LEU A 154 -23.56 -15.30 -10.11
CA LEU A 154 -23.08 -15.45 -11.48
C LEU A 154 -23.66 -16.73 -12.12
N PRO A 155 -23.91 -16.74 -13.46
CA PRO A 155 -24.73 -17.74 -14.15
C PRO A 155 -23.97 -19.04 -14.50
N PHE A 156 -23.05 -19.49 -13.63
CA PHE A 156 -22.31 -20.76 -13.79
C PHE A 156 -22.42 -21.68 -12.56
N GLY A 157 -23.32 -21.35 -11.61
CA GLY A 157 -23.58 -22.17 -10.44
C GLY A 157 -22.37 -22.26 -9.49
N ARG A 158 -22.06 -23.48 -9.05
CA ARG A 158 -20.97 -23.76 -8.09
C ARG A 158 -19.70 -24.31 -8.72
N GLU A 159 -19.73 -24.59 -10.02
CA GLU A 159 -18.59 -25.13 -10.74
C GLU A 159 -17.49 -24.07 -10.88
N ARG A 160 -16.25 -24.54 -11.01
CA ARG A 160 -15.12 -23.66 -11.32
C ARG A 160 -15.13 -23.40 -12.83
N ILE A 161 -15.05 -22.14 -13.22
CA ILE A 161 -14.83 -21.74 -14.61
C ILE A 161 -13.42 -21.16 -14.78
N GLU A 162 -12.88 -21.25 -15.99
CA GLU A 162 -11.60 -20.64 -16.39
C GLU A 162 -11.83 -19.67 -17.55
N LEU A 163 -11.32 -18.45 -17.42
CA LEU A 163 -11.40 -17.40 -18.43
C LEU A 163 -10.00 -16.92 -18.81
N GLU A 164 -9.80 -16.66 -20.10
CA GLU A 164 -8.55 -16.10 -20.62
C GLU A 164 -8.68 -14.60 -20.86
N VAL A 165 -7.81 -13.85 -20.18
CA VAL A 165 -7.78 -12.39 -20.17
C VAL A 165 -6.45 -11.94 -20.74
N THR A 166 -6.51 -11.05 -21.73
CA THR A 166 -5.33 -10.51 -22.38
C THR A 166 -5.19 -9.05 -22.02
N LEU A 167 -4.06 -8.67 -21.42
CA LEU A 167 -3.69 -7.28 -21.23
C LEU A 167 -2.66 -6.87 -22.27
N PRO A 168 -2.73 -5.62 -22.79
CA PRO A 168 -1.71 -5.11 -23.69
C PRO A 168 -0.33 -5.16 -23.01
N GLY A 169 0.68 -5.51 -23.82
CA GLY A 169 2.07 -5.37 -23.42
C GLY A 169 2.41 -3.89 -23.14
N PRO A 170 3.41 -3.58 -22.30
CA PRO A 170 3.91 -2.22 -22.22
C PRO A 170 4.44 -1.78 -23.61
N GLY A 171 3.94 -0.69 -24.19
CA GLY A 171 4.35 -0.22 -25.52
C GLY A 171 3.93 -1.17 -26.66
N GLU A 172 4.82 -1.39 -27.64
CA GLU A 172 4.68 -2.40 -28.72
C GLU A 172 5.06 -3.82 -28.24
N GLY A 173 5.02 -4.07 -26.93
CA GLY A 173 5.35 -5.37 -26.34
C GLY A 173 4.29 -6.41 -26.67
N ARG A 174 4.67 -7.70 -26.61
CA ARG A 174 3.70 -8.78 -26.72
C ARG A 174 2.63 -8.68 -25.64
N ASP A 175 1.41 -8.96 -26.05
CA ASP A 175 0.28 -9.12 -25.15
C ASP A 175 0.55 -10.16 -24.06
N ARG A 176 -0.02 -9.90 -22.89
CA ARG A 176 0.11 -10.75 -21.72
C ARG A 176 -1.20 -11.49 -21.51
N CYS A 177 -1.20 -12.79 -21.77
CA CYS A 177 -2.33 -13.66 -21.47
C CYS A 177 -2.29 -14.13 -20.01
N PHE A 178 -3.45 -14.08 -19.36
CA PHE A 178 -3.68 -14.51 -18.00
C PHE A 178 -4.83 -15.51 -17.99
N LYS A 179 -4.68 -16.57 -17.19
CA LYS A 179 -5.76 -17.50 -16.91
C LYS A 179 -6.37 -17.15 -15.57
N VAL A 180 -7.67 -16.89 -15.54
CA VAL A 180 -8.42 -16.54 -14.33
C VAL A 180 -9.43 -17.63 -14.05
N GLN A 181 -9.24 -18.34 -12.95
CA GLN A 181 -10.21 -19.32 -12.47
C GLN A 181 -11.11 -18.67 -11.43
N ILE A 182 -12.42 -18.89 -11.55
CA ILE A 182 -13.45 -18.35 -10.66
C ILE A 182 -14.22 -19.52 -10.05
N LYS A 183 -14.34 -19.54 -8.72
CA LYS A 183 -15.11 -20.56 -8.00
C LYS A 183 -16.00 -19.92 -6.93
N TRP A 184 -17.28 -20.27 -6.91
CA TRP A 184 -18.18 -19.87 -5.82
C TRP A 184 -17.74 -20.48 -4.49
N VAL A 185 -17.77 -19.68 -3.41
CA VAL A 185 -17.34 -20.10 -2.06
C VAL A 185 -18.54 -20.18 -1.13
N THR A 186 -19.20 -19.05 -0.91
CA THR A 186 -20.28 -18.94 0.07
C THR A 186 -21.17 -17.72 -0.20
N GLN A 187 -22.27 -17.66 0.52
CA GLN A 187 -23.11 -16.48 0.69
C GLN A 187 -22.68 -15.69 1.93
N VAL A 188 -22.60 -14.37 1.80
CA VAL A 188 -22.29 -13.46 2.93
C VAL A 188 -23.55 -12.68 3.27
N SER A 189 -24.09 -12.93 4.47
CA SER A 189 -25.34 -12.33 4.93
C SER A 189 -25.09 -10.97 5.58
N LEU A 190 -25.49 -9.88 4.89
CA LEU A 190 -25.49 -8.55 5.48
C LEU A 190 -26.72 -8.32 6.40
N VAL A 191 -27.73 -9.19 6.32
CA VAL A 191 -28.85 -9.25 7.28
C VAL A 191 -28.33 -9.64 8.66
N GLY A 192 -27.58 -10.75 8.74
CA GLY A 192 -27.01 -11.21 10.01
C GLY A 192 -26.01 -10.22 10.60
N LEU A 193 -25.33 -9.43 9.77
CA LEU A 193 -24.51 -8.31 10.24
C LEU A 193 -25.36 -7.23 10.93
N GLN A 194 -26.53 -6.88 10.40
CA GLN A 194 -27.40 -5.88 11.03
C GLN A 194 -27.97 -6.39 12.36
N GLU A 195 -28.41 -7.64 12.41
CA GLU A 195 -28.92 -8.29 13.63
C GLU A 195 -27.84 -8.29 14.71
N ALA A 196 -26.63 -8.72 14.38
CA ALA A 196 -25.49 -8.74 15.30
C ALA A 196 -25.14 -7.34 15.84
N LEU A 197 -25.24 -6.29 15.02
CA LEU A 197 -25.00 -4.91 15.47
C LEU A 197 -26.07 -4.39 16.43
N GLN A 198 -27.29 -4.90 16.35
CA GLN A 198 -28.38 -4.60 17.30
C GLN A 198 -28.26 -5.40 18.60
N GLY A 199 -27.28 -6.29 18.71
CA GLY A 199 -27.16 -7.24 19.84
C GLY A 199 -28.10 -8.43 19.72
N ASN A 200 -28.76 -8.60 18.58
CA ASN A 200 -29.67 -9.71 18.31
C ASN A 200 -28.89 -10.79 17.55
N GLY A 201 -28.51 -11.86 18.24
CA GLY A 201 -27.87 -13.02 17.61
C GLY A 201 -26.36 -13.12 17.84
N PRO A 202 -25.63 -13.83 16.96
CA PRO A 202 -24.22 -14.16 17.17
C PRO A 202 -23.31 -12.92 17.09
N PRO A 203 -22.03 -13.04 17.51
CA PRO A 203 -21.05 -11.98 17.36
C PRO A 203 -20.94 -11.48 15.91
N VAL A 204 -20.53 -10.21 15.75
CA VAL A 204 -20.39 -9.55 14.45
C VAL A 204 -19.61 -10.42 13.45
N PRO A 205 -20.22 -10.82 12.31
CA PRO A 205 -19.55 -11.71 11.36
C PRO A 205 -18.38 -11.02 10.65
N ASN A 206 -17.16 -11.50 10.89
CA ASN A 206 -15.93 -10.95 10.28
C ASN A 206 -15.94 -11.00 8.75
N GLU A 207 -16.57 -12.01 8.15
CA GLU A 207 -16.71 -12.14 6.69
C GLU A 207 -17.53 -10.99 6.10
N SER A 208 -18.62 -10.61 6.77
CA SER A 208 -19.47 -9.50 6.33
C SER A 208 -18.75 -8.16 6.45
N VAL A 209 -18.02 -7.94 7.54
CA VAL A 209 -17.18 -6.74 7.72
C VAL A 209 -16.09 -6.68 6.64
N SER A 210 -15.44 -7.82 6.36
CA SER A 210 -14.38 -7.91 5.34
C SER A 210 -14.93 -7.66 3.93
N ALA A 211 -16.11 -8.19 3.60
CA ALA A 211 -16.75 -7.93 2.32
C ALA A 211 -17.08 -6.44 2.14
N LEU A 212 -17.63 -5.78 3.18
CA LEU A 212 -17.86 -4.34 3.15
C LEU A 212 -16.56 -3.53 3.02
N ASP A 213 -15.47 -3.92 3.69
CA ASP A 213 -14.16 -3.26 3.51
C ASP A 213 -13.69 -3.38 2.06
N VAL A 214 -13.80 -4.56 1.44
CA VAL A 214 -13.41 -4.76 0.04
C VAL A 214 -14.27 -3.94 -0.92
N ILE A 215 -15.59 -3.91 -0.72
CA ILE A 215 -16.53 -3.12 -1.53
C ILE A 215 -16.18 -1.64 -1.46
N MET A 216 -16.09 -1.09 -0.25
CA MET A 216 -15.81 0.34 -0.05
C MET A 216 -14.42 0.74 -0.56
N ARG A 217 -13.47 -0.20 -0.64
CA ARG A 217 -12.09 0.06 -1.08
C ARG A 217 -11.86 -0.25 -2.55
N HIS A 218 -12.83 -0.82 -3.27
CA HIS A 218 -12.64 -1.30 -4.63
C HIS A 218 -12.22 -0.16 -5.56
N LEU A 219 -13.02 0.90 -5.65
CA LEU A 219 -12.77 2.04 -6.54
C LEU A 219 -11.55 2.87 -6.10
N PRO A 220 -11.37 3.25 -4.82
CA PRO A 220 -10.15 3.95 -4.38
C PRO A 220 -8.86 3.16 -4.67
N SER A 221 -8.91 1.82 -4.63
CA SER A 221 -7.75 0.97 -4.96
C SER A 221 -7.41 0.94 -6.46
N MET A 222 -8.33 1.37 -7.32
CA MET A 222 -8.12 1.52 -8.76
C MET A 222 -7.66 2.93 -9.12
N LYS A 223 -8.24 3.94 -8.47
CA LYS A 223 -8.00 5.36 -8.74
C LYS A 223 -6.71 5.88 -8.11
N TYR A 224 -6.42 5.49 -6.86
CA TYR A 224 -5.32 6.02 -6.07
C TYR A 224 -4.20 4.99 -5.86
N THR A 225 -3.11 5.41 -5.23
CA THR A 225 -2.02 4.50 -4.82
C THR A 225 -2.29 3.97 -3.41
N PRO A 226 -2.65 2.67 -3.25
CA PRO A 226 -2.94 2.10 -1.94
C PRO A 226 -1.67 1.84 -1.14
N VAL A 227 -1.64 2.31 0.10
CA VAL A 227 -0.60 2.03 1.10
C VAL A 227 -1.26 1.63 2.41
N GLY A 228 -1.22 0.34 2.74
CA GLY A 228 -1.88 -0.18 3.93
C GLY A 228 -3.41 -0.02 3.83
N ARG A 229 -3.98 0.82 4.70
CA ARG A 229 -5.42 1.20 4.72
C ARG A 229 -5.66 2.62 4.19
N SER A 230 -4.64 3.26 3.63
CA SER A 230 -4.74 4.62 3.10
C SER A 230 -4.52 4.65 1.59
N PHE A 231 -5.01 5.71 0.97
CA PHE A 231 -4.96 5.95 -0.47
C PHE A 231 -4.31 7.31 -0.73
N PHE A 232 -3.36 7.37 -1.66
CA PHE A 232 -2.57 8.57 -1.94
C PHE A 232 -2.59 8.91 -3.43
N SER A 233 -2.57 10.19 -3.74
CA SER A 233 -2.46 10.73 -5.10
C SER A 233 -1.21 11.59 -5.24
N PRO A 234 -0.65 11.71 -6.46
CA PRO A 234 0.33 12.75 -6.75
C PRO A 234 -0.23 14.14 -6.39
N PRO A 235 0.64 15.10 -6.02
CA PRO A 235 0.22 16.48 -5.79
C PRO A 235 -0.21 17.15 -7.11
N ASP A 236 -1.42 17.74 -7.14
CA ASP A 236 -1.98 18.36 -8.36
C ASP A 236 -1.41 19.75 -8.66
N VAL A 237 -1.11 20.55 -7.62
CA VAL A 237 -0.70 21.97 -7.77
C VAL A 237 0.46 22.34 -6.84
N GLN A 238 0.44 21.84 -5.60
CA GLN A 238 1.43 22.20 -4.58
C GLN A 238 2.55 21.16 -4.53
N TYR A 239 3.66 21.51 -5.15
CA TYR A 239 4.88 20.71 -5.12
C TYR A 239 5.52 20.79 -3.73
N ASN A 240 5.55 19.67 -3.01
CA ASN A 240 6.07 19.57 -1.64
C ASN A 240 7.36 18.72 -1.61
N PRO A 241 8.49 19.26 -2.09
CA PRO A 241 9.75 18.54 -2.11
C PRO A 241 10.27 18.34 -0.69
N LEU A 242 10.78 17.15 -0.43
CA LEU A 242 11.56 16.85 0.78
C LEU A 242 13.07 16.95 0.51
N GLY A 243 13.48 16.98 -0.77
CA GLY A 243 14.87 16.85 -1.20
C GLY A 243 15.33 15.40 -1.24
N GLY A 244 16.46 15.14 -1.90
CA GLY A 244 16.98 13.77 -2.12
C GLY A 244 16.08 12.92 -3.02
N GLY A 245 15.36 13.55 -3.94
CA GLY A 245 14.44 12.91 -4.89
C GLY A 245 13.12 12.45 -4.29
N ARG A 246 12.73 13.04 -3.16
CA ARG A 246 11.51 12.68 -2.40
C ARG A 246 10.56 13.86 -2.32
N GLU A 247 9.28 13.55 -2.23
CA GLU A 247 8.18 14.51 -2.09
C GLU A 247 7.09 13.96 -1.17
N VAL A 248 6.23 14.85 -0.68
CA VAL A 248 5.07 14.47 0.13
C VAL A 248 3.87 14.25 -0.77
N TRP A 249 3.22 13.09 -0.61
CA TRP A 249 1.89 12.85 -1.15
C TRP A 249 0.87 12.87 -0.03
N PHE A 250 -0.25 13.53 -0.30
CA PHE A 250 -1.41 13.53 0.58
C PHE A 250 -2.44 12.52 0.10
N GLY A 251 -3.38 12.23 0.98
CA GLY A 251 -4.34 11.17 0.80
C GLY A 251 -5.23 11.01 2.02
N PHE A 252 -5.85 9.85 2.14
CA PHE A 252 -6.76 9.56 3.24
C PHE A 252 -6.66 8.11 3.71
N HIS A 253 -6.80 7.91 5.01
CA HIS A 253 -7.08 6.65 5.65
C HIS A 253 -8.55 6.28 5.45
N GLN A 254 -8.82 5.01 5.18
CA GLN A 254 -10.16 4.48 5.09
C GLN A 254 -10.25 3.12 5.79
N SER A 255 -11.22 2.95 6.68
CA SER A 255 -11.56 1.64 7.22
C SER A 255 -13.03 1.52 7.58
N VAL A 256 -13.59 0.33 7.33
CA VAL A 256 -14.94 -0.02 7.75
C VAL A 256 -14.87 -0.65 9.15
N ARG A 257 -15.66 -0.14 10.10
CA ARG A 257 -15.68 -0.61 11.50
C ARG A 257 -17.09 -0.85 12.02
N PRO A 258 -17.36 -1.99 12.66
CA PRO A 258 -18.58 -2.17 13.44
C PRO A 258 -18.55 -1.23 14.67
N SER A 259 -19.72 -0.73 15.04
CA SER A 259 -19.92 0.05 16.27
C SER A 259 -21.25 -0.35 16.90
N TYR A 260 -21.49 0.05 18.15
CA TYR A 260 -22.75 -0.21 18.85
C TYR A 260 -23.99 0.30 18.08
N PHE A 261 -23.86 1.35 17.27
CA PHE A 261 -24.99 1.95 16.57
C PHE A 261 -25.16 1.42 15.14
N ARG A 262 -24.08 1.41 14.35
CA ARG A 262 -24.07 0.99 12.94
C ARG A 262 -22.66 0.70 12.44
N MET A 263 -22.56 0.11 11.25
CA MET A 263 -21.30 0.15 10.51
C MET A 263 -20.86 1.60 10.28
N SER A 264 -19.58 1.87 10.46
CA SER A 264 -19.01 3.20 10.29
C SER A 264 -17.82 3.16 9.33
N LEU A 265 -17.73 4.16 8.47
CA LEU A 265 -16.56 4.45 7.66
C LEU A 265 -15.70 5.43 8.45
N ASN A 266 -14.55 4.98 8.93
CA ASN A 266 -13.56 5.85 9.55
C ASN A 266 -12.68 6.43 8.44
N ILE A 267 -12.75 7.76 8.27
CA ILE A 267 -11.97 8.52 7.29
C ILE A 267 -11.07 9.48 8.03
N ASP A 268 -9.81 9.54 7.62
CA ASP A 268 -8.88 10.53 8.14
C ASP A 268 -7.92 11.01 7.06
N VAL A 269 -7.44 12.24 7.16
CA VAL A 269 -6.41 12.73 6.24
C VAL A 269 -5.09 12.02 6.53
N SER A 270 -4.25 11.84 5.52
CA SER A 270 -2.96 11.16 5.66
C SER A 270 -1.93 11.78 4.72
N ALA A 271 -0.67 11.80 5.13
CA ALA A 271 0.45 12.18 4.28
C ALA A 271 1.61 11.21 4.44
N THR A 272 2.33 10.93 3.36
CA THR A 272 3.53 10.08 3.40
C THR A 272 4.50 10.42 2.27
N ALA A 273 5.77 10.04 2.43
CA ALA A 273 6.81 10.34 1.46
C ALA A 273 6.78 9.36 0.27
N PHE A 274 6.91 9.92 -0.92
CA PHE A 274 7.07 9.20 -2.19
C PHE A 274 8.34 9.66 -2.91
N TYR A 275 8.88 8.82 -3.77
CA TYR A 275 9.92 9.22 -4.71
C TYR A 275 9.30 9.99 -5.86
N LYS A 276 9.91 11.12 -6.21
CA LYS A 276 9.50 11.94 -7.35
C LYS A 276 9.60 11.13 -8.65
N SER A 277 8.63 11.35 -9.54
CA SER A 277 8.72 10.89 -10.92
C SER A 277 9.58 11.86 -11.73
N GLN A 278 10.86 11.52 -11.93
CA GLN A 278 11.82 12.41 -12.59
C GLN A 278 12.94 11.65 -13.30
N PRO A 279 13.71 12.30 -14.19
CA PRO A 279 14.93 11.75 -14.76
C PRO A 279 15.89 11.24 -13.67
N THR A 280 16.55 10.12 -13.95
CA THR A 280 17.48 9.52 -12.98
C THR A 280 18.69 10.43 -12.73
N ILE A 281 19.09 11.22 -13.73
CA ILE A 281 20.12 12.24 -13.59
C ILE A 281 19.70 13.26 -12.51
N ASP A 282 18.49 13.81 -12.59
CA ASP A 282 17.98 14.78 -11.62
C ASP A 282 17.86 14.16 -10.22
N PHE A 283 17.42 12.90 -10.15
CA PHE A 283 17.39 12.14 -8.89
C PHE A 283 18.80 11.98 -8.29
N MET A 284 19.81 11.69 -9.11
CA MET A 284 21.21 11.62 -8.67
C MET A 284 21.68 12.99 -8.15
N CYS A 285 21.38 14.07 -8.88
CA CYS A 285 21.75 15.42 -8.49
C CYS A 285 21.15 15.80 -7.13
N GLU A 286 19.86 15.53 -6.89
CA GLU A 286 19.23 15.77 -5.59
C GLU A 286 19.83 14.93 -4.45
N VAL A 287 20.21 13.68 -4.71
CA VAL A 287 20.81 12.79 -3.69
C VAL A 287 22.23 13.22 -3.34
N LEU A 288 22.98 13.69 -4.34
CA LEU A 288 24.38 14.08 -4.20
C LEU A 288 24.57 15.57 -3.91
N ASP A 289 23.49 16.33 -3.85
CA ASP A 289 23.47 17.78 -3.64
C ASP A 289 24.25 18.54 -4.73
N ILE A 290 24.11 18.07 -5.97
CA ILE A 290 24.68 18.68 -7.18
C ILE A 290 23.65 19.65 -7.74
N ARG A 291 24.01 20.94 -7.87
CA ARG A 291 23.10 21.99 -8.34
C ARG A 291 22.85 21.92 -9.84
N ASP A 292 23.92 21.78 -10.61
CA ASP A 292 23.88 21.63 -12.07
C ASP A 292 24.67 20.39 -12.48
N ILE A 293 24.06 19.54 -13.31
CA ILE A 293 24.74 18.36 -13.87
C ILE A 293 25.98 18.75 -14.70
N GLN A 294 26.02 19.96 -15.26
CA GLN A 294 27.16 20.46 -16.03
C GLN A 294 28.42 20.67 -15.17
N ASP A 295 28.26 20.83 -13.85
CA ASP A 295 29.38 20.89 -12.90
C ASP A 295 30.02 19.51 -12.70
N GLN A 296 29.25 18.44 -12.90
CA GLN A 296 29.71 17.06 -12.74
C GLN A 296 30.41 16.56 -14.02
N ARG A 297 31.57 17.16 -14.37
CA ARG A 297 32.37 16.75 -15.53
C ARG A 297 33.25 15.51 -15.30
N ARG A 298 33.43 15.13 -14.04
CA ARG A 298 34.26 13.97 -13.63
C ARG A 298 33.39 12.78 -13.24
N PRO A 299 33.88 11.55 -13.34
CA PRO A 299 33.21 10.38 -12.76
C PRO A 299 32.92 10.58 -11.27
N LEU A 300 31.84 9.98 -10.78
CA LEU A 300 31.53 9.98 -9.35
C LEU A 300 32.67 9.31 -8.57
N ASN A 301 33.09 9.92 -7.47
CA ASN A 301 34.01 9.26 -6.55
C ASN A 301 33.30 8.10 -5.82
N ASP A 302 34.07 7.24 -5.16
CA ASP A 302 33.54 6.04 -4.52
C ASP A 302 32.47 6.36 -3.45
N ALA A 303 32.64 7.44 -2.68
CA ALA A 303 31.70 7.87 -1.65
C ALA A 303 30.37 8.35 -2.26
N GLN A 304 30.42 9.19 -3.30
CA GLN A 304 29.26 9.64 -4.06
C GLN A 304 28.52 8.47 -4.69
N ARG A 305 29.24 7.57 -5.36
CA ARG A 305 28.64 6.37 -5.96
C ARG A 305 27.93 5.53 -4.90
N VAL A 306 28.58 5.23 -3.77
CA VAL A 306 27.97 4.43 -2.70
C VAL A 306 26.73 5.12 -2.12
N LYS A 307 26.77 6.45 -1.90
CA LYS A 307 25.60 7.23 -1.45
C LYS A 307 24.44 7.12 -2.45
N PHE A 308 24.72 7.31 -3.74
CA PHE A 308 23.72 7.17 -4.80
C PHE A 308 23.17 5.75 -4.90
N THR A 309 24.02 4.72 -4.88
CA THR A 309 23.61 3.31 -4.90
C THR A 309 22.67 2.99 -3.76
N LYS A 310 22.99 3.45 -2.54
CA LYS A 310 22.13 3.26 -1.36
C LYS A 310 20.75 3.86 -1.56
N GLU A 311 20.63 4.97 -2.27
CA GLU A 311 19.35 5.64 -2.51
C GLU A 311 18.54 5.01 -3.65
N ILE A 312 19.16 4.68 -4.78
CA ILE A 312 18.45 4.17 -5.97
C ILE A 312 18.22 2.66 -5.96
N LYS A 313 19.04 1.87 -5.24
CA LYS A 313 18.86 0.41 -5.20
C LYS A 313 17.47 0.06 -4.67
N GLY A 314 16.80 -0.83 -5.41
CA GLY A 314 15.44 -1.27 -5.15
C GLY A 314 14.36 -0.42 -5.81
N LEU A 315 14.64 0.77 -6.34
CA LEU A 315 13.64 1.58 -7.05
C LEU A 315 13.32 1.00 -8.43
N LYS A 316 12.09 1.21 -8.88
CA LYS A 316 11.68 0.94 -10.25
C LYS A 316 11.97 2.15 -11.13
N ILE A 317 12.56 1.89 -12.28
CA ILE A 317 12.82 2.87 -13.32
C ILE A 317 12.13 2.44 -14.61
N GLU A 318 11.87 3.40 -15.50
CA GLU A 318 11.41 3.14 -16.87
C GLU A 318 12.37 3.73 -17.88
N ILE A 319 12.51 3.05 -19.02
CA ILE A 319 13.40 3.48 -20.10
C ILE A 319 12.75 4.52 -20.99
N THR A 320 13.57 5.41 -21.58
CA THR A 320 13.12 6.48 -22.48
C THR A 320 13.68 6.36 -23.91
N HIS A 321 14.60 5.44 -24.17
CA HIS A 321 15.35 5.36 -25.44
C HIS A 321 14.69 4.46 -26.51
N CYS A 322 13.56 3.81 -26.21
CA CYS A 322 12.89 2.88 -27.13
C CYS A 322 11.54 3.42 -27.64
N GLY A 323 11.47 4.70 -28.00
CA GLY A 323 10.25 5.33 -28.53
C GLY A 323 9.06 5.18 -27.57
N ASN A 324 7.96 4.58 -28.06
CA ASN A 324 6.74 4.36 -27.27
C ASN A 324 6.86 3.23 -26.23
N MET A 325 7.94 2.44 -26.26
CA MET A 325 8.17 1.31 -25.36
C MET A 325 8.69 1.77 -24.00
N LYS A 326 7.78 1.94 -23.02
CA LYS A 326 8.10 2.31 -21.63
C LYS A 326 8.32 1.09 -20.73
N ARG A 327 9.37 0.32 -21.03
CA ARG A 327 9.69 -0.88 -20.22
C ARG A 327 10.18 -0.49 -18.83
N LYS A 328 9.61 -1.15 -17.81
CA LYS A 328 9.95 -0.94 -16.39
C LYS A 328 10.93 -1.98 -15.89
N TYR A 329 11.89 -1.54 -15.08
CA TYR A 329 12.90 -2.39 -14.45
C TYR A 329 13.05 -2.04 -12.97
N ARG A 330 13.56 -2.98 -12.16
CA ARG A 330 14.00 -2.69 -10.80
C ARG A 330 15.52 -2.60 -10.78
N VAL A 331 16.04 -1.53 -10.18
CA VAL A 331 17.48 -1.31 -10.00
C VAL A 331 17.99 -2.25 -8.91
N CYS A 332 19.01 -3.03 -9.23
CA CYS A 332 19.66 -3.93 -8.28
C CYS A 332 21.05 -3.42 -7.88
N ASN A 333 21.73 -2.66 -8.74
CA ASN A 333 23.02 -2.06 -8.41
C ASN A 333 23.35 -0.83 -9.27
N VAL A 334 24.48 -0.19 -8.98
CA VAL A 334 25.10 0.87 -9.80
C VAL A 334 26.53 0.45 -10.10
N THR A 335 26.96 0.57 -11.36
CA THR A 335 28.28 0.09 -11.79
C THR A 335 29.41 0.92 -11.21
N ARG A 336 30.55 0.27 -10.93
CA ARG A 336 31.78 0.98 -10.53
C ARG A 336 32.41 1.73 -11.69
N LYS A 337 32.45 1.10 -12.87
CA LYS A 337 32.96 1.72 -14.10
C LYS A 337 31.90 2.64 -14.71
N PRO A 338 32.31 3.77 -15.32
CA PRO A 338 31.41 4.64 -16.06
C PRO A 338 30.92 3.98 -17.36
N ALA A 339 29.85 4.51 -17.96
CA ALA A 339 29.22 3.94 -19.17
C ALA A 339 30.19 3.77 -20.35
N GLN A 340 31.18 4.66 -20.48
CA GLN A 340 32.22 4.57 -21.51
C GLN A 340 33.20 3.39 -21.34
N TYR A 341 33.33 2.86 -20.12
CA TYR A 341 34.25 1.75 -19.81
C TYR A 341 33.56 0.50 -19.26
N GLN A 342 32.27 0.57 -18.92
CA GLN A 342 31.50 -0.58 -18.49
C GLN A 342 31.24 -1.48 -19.70
N THR A 343 31.74 -2.71 -19.66
CA THR A 343 31.53 -3.72 -20.70
C THR A 343 30.47 -4.74 -20.30
N PHE A 344 29.93 -5.43 -21.30
CA PHE A 344 29.12 -6.62 -21.13
C PHE A 344 29.33 -7.56 -22.34
N PRO A 345 29.12 -8.88 -22.17
CA PRO A 345 29.19 -9.82 -23.28
C PRO A 345 27.99 -9.59 -24.22
N LEU A 346 28.27 -9.19 -25.46
CA LEU A 346 27.29 -9.00 -26.52
C LEU A 346 27.43 -10.13 -27.54
N GLN A 347 26.35 -10.88 -27.76
CA GLN A 347 26.30 -11.88 -28.82
C GLN A 347 25.92 -11.22 -30.14
N LEU A 348 26.78 -11.37 -31.15
CA LEU A 348 26.55 -10.88 -32.51
C LEU A 348 25.69 -11.86 -33.30
N GLU A 349 25.15 -11.41 -34.44
CA GLU A 349 24.37 -12.24 -35.36
C GLU A 349 25.18 -13.43 -35.91
N SER A 350 26.50 -13.31 -35.97
CA SER A 350 27.43 -14.40 -36.33
C SER A 350 27.53 -15.50 -35.26
N GLY A 351 26.87 -15.35 -34.10
CA GLY A 351 26.98 -16.26 -32.96
C GLY A 351 28.18 -16.00 -32.05
N GLN A 352 29.15 -15.17 -32.48
CA GLN A 352 30.31 -14.79 -31.68
C GLN A 352 29.92 -13.87 -30.52
N THR A 353 30.51 -14.08 -29.35
CA THR A 353 30.37 -13.16 -28.20
C THR A 353 31.56 -12.21 -28.15
N VAL A 354 31.30 -10.92 -28.13
CA VAL A 354 32.31 -9.86 -28.02
C VAL A 354 32.05 -9.01 -26.78
N GLU A 355 33.11 -8.50 -26.15
CA GLU A 355 32.93 -7.47 -25.13
C GLU A 355 32.59 -6.13 -25.79
N CYS A 356 31.43 -5.58 -25.43
CA CYS A 356 30.99 -4.26 -25.91
C CYS A 356 30.82 -3.33 -24.71
N THR A 357 31.27 -2.08 -24.85
CA THR A 357 30.97 -1.06 -23.83
C THR A 357 29.53 -0.61 -23.95
N VAL A 358 28.94 -0.16 -22.83
CA VAL A 358 27.57 0.38 -22.81
C VAL A 358 27.46 1.58 -23.75
N ALA A 359 28.42 2.52 -23.69
CA ALA A 359 28.41 3.69 -24.57
C ALA A 359 28.46 3.32 -26.06
N LYS A 360 29.32 2.36 -26.45
CA LYS A 360 29.41 1.88 -27.83
C LYS A 360 28.12 1.23 -28.28
N TYR A 361 27.53 0.37 -27.45
CA TYR A 361 26.26 -0.29 -27.75
C TYR A 361 25.13 0.71 -28.01
N PHE A 362 24.97 1.74 -27.17
CA PHE A 362 23.94 2.76 -27.36
C PHE A 362 24.17 3.60 -28.63
N TYR A 363 25.42 3.90 -28.96
CA TYR A 363 25.77 4.60 -30.19
C TYR A 363 25.45 3.76 -31.45
N GLU A 364 25.83 2.49 -31.46
CA GLU A 364 25.65 1.62 -32.63
C GLU A 364 24.21 1.14 -32.78
N LYS A 365 23.59 0.63 -31.71
CA LYS A 365 22.26 0.01 -31.74
C LYS A 365 21.12 1.02 -31.70
N HIS A 366 21.26 2.08 -30.90
CA HIS A 366 20.21 3.07 -30.67
C HIS A 366 20.49 4.43 -31.34
N ARG A 367 21.62 4.56 -32.06
CA ARG A 367 22.06 5.82 -32.69
C ARG A 367 22.11 6.99 -31.70
N MET A 368 22.45 6.68 -30.46
CA MET A 368 22.42 7.63 -29.34
C MET A 368 23.84 7.85 -28.81
N LYS A 369 24.36 9.07 -29.00
CA LYS A 369 25.61 9.49 -28.36
C LYS A 369 25.32 9.94 -26.94
N LEU A 370 25.86 9.21 -25.96
CA LEU A 370 25.63 9.54 -24.57
C LEU A 370 26.26 10.89 -24.21
N GLN A 371 25.52 11.75 -23.53
CA GLN A 371 26.02 13.05 -23.08
C GLN A 371 26.87 12.91 -21.82
N TYR A 372 26.49 11.98 -20.94
CA TYR A 372 27.13 11.77 -19.64
C TYR A 372 27.81 10.40 -19.55
N SER A 373 28.63 10.06 -20.56
CA SER A 373 29.30 8.75 -20.67
C SER A 373 30.29 8.46 -19.53
N HIS A 374 30.73 9.51 -18.82
CA HIS A 374 31.59 9.44 -17.63
C HIS A 374 30.84 9.09 -16.33
N LEU A 375 29.50 9.03 -16.35
CA LEU A 375 28.68 8.58 -15.22
C LEU A 375 28.50 7.06 -15.21
N PRO A 376 28.21 6.44 -14.04
CA PRO A 376 27.96 5.01 -13.96
C PRO A 376 26.63 4.61 -14.64
N CYS A 377 26.43 3.30 -14.80
CA CYS A 377 25.17 2.71 -15.27
C CYS A 377 24.37 2.13 -14.10
N LEU A 378 23.05 2.05 -14.27
CA LEU A 378 22.19 1.22 -13.43
C LEU A 378 22.27 -0.23 -13.89
N GLN A 379 22.57 -1.14 -12.98
CA GLN A 379 22.33 -2.56 -13.20
C GLN A 379 20.89 -2.86 -12.80
N VAL A 380 20.16 -3.53 -13.68
CA VAL A 380 18.73 -3.79 -13.51
C VAL A 380 18.34 -5.25 -13.75
N GLY A 381 17.22 -5.66 -13.14
CA GLY A 381 16.72 -7.02 -13.29
C GLY A 381 17.40 -8.01 -12.34
N GLN A 382 17.94 -9.10 -12.88
CA GLN A 382 18.64 -10.11 -12.08
C GLN A 382 20.09 -9.69 -11.86
N GLU A 383 20.57 -9.74 -10.62
CA GLU A 383 21.94 -9.33 -10.27
C GLU A 383 23.01 -10.18 -10.97
N GLN A 384 22.70 -11.44 -11.32
CA GLN A 384 23.59 -12.33 -12.07
C GLN A 384 23.65 -12.01 -13.57
N LYS A 385 22.78 -11.12 -14.07
CA LYS A 385 22.73 -10.71 -15.47
C LYS A 385 23.38 -9.34 -15.69
N HIS A 386 23.84 -9.13 -16.92
CA HIS A 386 24.61 -7.96 -17.35
C HIS A 386 23.73 -6.93 -18.07
N THR A 387 22.59 -6.56 -17.48
CA THR A 387 21.71 -5.53 -18.05
C THR A 387 22.04 -4.17 -17.43
N TYR A 388 22.73 -3.34 -18.19
CA TYR A 388 23.18 -2.01 -17.78
C TYR A 388 22.46 -0.92 -18.56
N LEU A 389 21.96 0.10 -17.85
CA LEU A 389 21.28 1.25 -18.43
C LEU A 389 22.00 2.55 -18.03
N PRO A 390 22.39 3.41 -18.97
CA PRO A 390 22.85 4.76 -18.67
C PRO A 390 21.80 5.55 -17.88
N LEU A 391 22.24 6.44 -17.00
CA LEU A 391 21.32 7.24 -16.16
C LEU A 391 20.42 8.14 -17.02
N GLU A 392 20.94 8.68 -18.11
CA GLU A 392 20.24 9.60 -19.02
C GLU A 392 19.08 8.96 -19.80
N VAL A 393 19.00 7.63 -19.85
CA VAL A 393 17.90 6.91 -20.55
C VAL A 393 16.87 6.32 -19.59
N CYS A 394 16.85 6.78 -18.33
CA CYS A 394 16.02 6.23 -17.26
C CYS A 394 15.24 7.32 -16.51
N ASN A 395 13.96 7.07 -16.22
CA ASN A 395 13.14 7.87 -15.31
C ASN A 395 12.73 7.04 -14.08
N ILE A 396 12.66 7.67 -12.91
CA ILE A 396 12.06 7.07 -11.71
C ILE A 396 10.55 6.91 -11.94
N VAL A 397 10.02 5.70 -11.75
CA VAL A 397 8.59 5.42 -11.94
C VAL A 397 7.75 6.11 -10.85
N PRO A 398 6.60 6.75 -11.18
CA PRO A 398 5.73 7.40 -10.21
C PRO A 398 5.09 6.42 -9.20
N GLY A 399 4.61 6.96 -8.07
CA GLY A 399 3.82 6.20 -7.09
C GLY A 399 4.64 5.20 -6.26
N GLN A 400 5.95 5.41 -6.14
CA GLN A 400 6.82 4.60 -5.30
C GLN A 400 6.98 5.21 -3.92
N ARG A 401 6.33 4.63 -2.91
CA ARG A 401 6.47 5.06 -1.51
C ARG A 401 7.92 4.96 -1.03
N CYS A 402 8.40 6.00 -0.35
CA CYS A 402 9.66 5.96 0.37
C CYS A 402 9.49 5.17 1.68
N ILE A 403 10.14 4.00 1.76
CA ILE A 403 10.16 3.15 2.97
C ILE A 403 11.39 3.46 3.83
N LYS A 404 12.43 4.04 3.21
CA LYS A 404 13.65 4.44 3.92
C LYS A 404 13.34 5.55 4.92
N LYS A 405 14.04 5.54 6.06
CA LYS A 405 13.93 6.59 7.06
C LYS A 405 14.27 7.94 6.41
N LEU A 406 13.42 8.93 6.67
CA LEU A 406 13.69 10.31 6.27
C LEU A 406 14.83 10.88 7.12
N THR A 407 15.60 11.81 6.55
CA THR A 407 16.57 12.59 7.34
C THR A 407 15.83 13.54 8.29
N ASP A 408 16.52 14.08 9.29
CA ASP A 408 15.89 15.01 10.23
C ASP A 408 15.37 16.27 9.52
N MET A 409 16.10 16.76 8.53
CA MET A 409 15.67 17.88 7.67
C MET A 409 14.42 17.53 6.85
N GLN A 410 14.39 16.34 6.24
CA GLN A 410 13.22 15.85 5.51
C GLN A 410 12.02 15.67 6.43
N THR A 411 12.23 15.19 7.66
CA THR A 411 11.18 15.02 8.66
C THR A 411 10.62 16.37 9.10
N SER A 412 11.48 17.35 9.35
CA SER A 412 11.07 18.73 9.64
C SER A 412 10.26 19.34 8.49
N THR A 413 10.74 19.17 7.25
CA THR A 413 10.04 19.65 6.05
C THR A 413 8.70 18.96 5.86
N MET A 414 8.63 17.64 6.10
CA MET A 414 7.39 16.88 6.05
C MET A 414 6.38 17.42 7.07
N ILE A 415 6.78 17.62 8.33
CA ILE A 415 5.91 18.17 9.38
C ILE A 415 5.40 19.57 8.99
N LYS A 416 6.28 20.46 8.49
CA LYS A 416 5.88 21.80 8.02
C LYS A 416 4.90 21.73 6.85
N SER A 417 5.19 20.91 5.84
CA SER A 417 4.30 20.73 4.68
C SER A 417 2.92 20.19 5.09
N GLN A 418 2.86 19.32 6.10
CA GLN A 418 1.61 18.82 6.66
C GLN A 418 0.85 19.88 7.46
N GLN A 419 1.50 20.91 7.99
CA GLN A 419 0.84 22.03 8.67
C GLN A 419 0.30 23.05 7.66
N ASP A 420 1.09 23.36 6.63
CA ASP A 420 0.79 24.38 5.62
C ASP A 420 -0.29 23.91 4.62
N SER A 421 -0.31 22.63 4.28
CA SER A 421 -1.29 22.06 3.34
C SER A 421 -2.73 22.17 3.88
N ARG A 422 -3.70 22.39 3.00
CA ARG A 422 -5.15 22.31 3.28
C ARG A 422 -5.65 20.86 3.55
N GLN A 423 -4.74 19.93 3.84
CA GLN A 423 -4.98 18.52 4.10
C GLN A 423 -4.17 18.11 5.34
N ALA A 424 -4.24 18.94 6.39
CA ALA A 424 -3.36 18.90 7.54
C ALA A 424 -3.95 18.03 8.65
N THR A 425 -3.26 16.94 9.00
CA THR A 425 -3.59 16.09 10.16
C THR A 425 -3.45 16.80 11.51
N ALA A 426 -2.88 18.03 11.54
CA ALA A 426 -2.56 18.79 12.76
C ALA A 426 -3.41 20.06 12.95
N ARG A 427 -4.58 20.18 12.29
CA ARG A 427 -5.48 21.32 12.46
C ARG A 427 -6.54 21.11 13.54
N SER A 428 -7.20 22.21 13.90
CA SER A 428 -8.36 22.20 14.80
C SER A 428 -9.44 21.24 14.28
N ALA A 429 -10.23 20.65 15.19
CA ALA A 429 -11.27 19.69 14.81
C ALA A 429 -12.25 20.24 13.73
N PRO A 430 -12.68 21.52 13.77
CA PRO A 430 -13.53 22.10 12.72
C PRO A 430 -12.88 22.14 11.32
N ASP A 431 -11.58 22.41 11.23
CA ASP A 431 -10.89 22.47 9.93
C ASP A 431 -10.68 21.07 9.36
N ARG A 432 -10.30 20.12 10.21
CA ARG A 432 -10.18 18.70 9.81
C ARG A 432 -11.51 18.15 9.33
N GLU A 433 -12.63 18.54 9.93
CA GLU A 433 -13.97 18.18 9.45
C GLU A 433 -14.25 18.74 8.04
N LYS A 434 -13.95 20.02 7.78
CA LYS A 434 -14.09 20.60 6.44
C LYS A 434 -13.26 19.87 5.40
N GLU A 435 -12.03 19.49 5.74
CA GLU A 435 -11.13 18.78 4.84
C GLU A 435 -11.66 17.38 4.53
N ILE A 436 -12.10 16.63 5.54
CA ILE A 436 -12.70 15.31 5.32
C ILE A 436 -13.95 15.40 4.45
N ASN A 437 -14.80 16.41 4.66
CA ASN A 437 -16.00 16.62 3.85
C ASN A 437 -15.70 17.04 2.40
N ASN A 438 -14.49 17.56 2.13
CA ASN A 438 -14.04 17.95 0.80
C ASN A 438 -13.16 16.86 0.13
N LEU A 439 -12.97 15.70 0.76
CA LEU A 439 -12.30 14.57 0.10
C LEU A 439 -13.26 14.01 -0.97
N ASP A 440 -12.81 14.01 -2.23
CA ASP A 440 -13.47 13.26 -3.31
C ASP A 440 -13.22 11.75 -3.10
N VAL A 441 -14.00 11.13 -2.20
CA VAL A 441 -13.97 9.69 -1.87
C VAL A 441 -14.61 8.85 -2.97
#